data_AF-W4PDI0-F1
#
_entry.id   AF-W4PDI0-F1
#
_cell.length_a   1.000
_cell.length_b   1.000
_cell.length_c   1.000
_cell.angle_alpha   90.00
_cell.angle_beta   90.00
_cell.angle_gamma   90.00
#
_symmetry.space_group_name_H-M   'P 1'
#
loop_
_entity.id
_entity.type
_entity.pdbx_description
1 polymer ?
#
loop_
_entity_poly.entity_id
_entity_poly.type
_entity_poly.pdbx_seq_one_letter_code
_entity_poly.pdbx_strand_id
1 'polypeptide(L)'
;MINKETWEERYLYRFSVIAADAFASRVHLYMGKWEEAYAEAENALAKKSSLENLNEADSKMPNEYQSVEIINAYEQIQSSSTQRACWAGEELRKTYDTANDLRLKKYFGEPNKDGKYSIAKADGSSKYRCSFRTGEVYLNAAEAAARLNKLPEARKRLLQLMEKRYTPEGYAQKKKALDGMQRDELIKEILDERARELAFEGHRWFDLRRTTRPKMEKTLENKKFVLQQDDPRYTLRLPVSATEANPGLLN
;
A
#
# COMPACT_ATOMS: atom_id res chain seq x y z
N MET A 1 28.00 0.09 4.64
CA MET A 1 27.12 0.81 5.58
C MET A 1 26.25 1.77 4.81
N ILE A 2 24.95 1.87 5.15
CA ILE A 2 24.03 2.89 4.62
C ILE A 2 24.36 4.21 5.33
N ASN A 3 24.89 5.20 4.60
CA ASN A 3 25.39 6.45 5.20
C ASN A 3 24.91 7.72 4.47
N LYS A 4 24.11 7.59 3.42
CA LYS A 4 23.53 8.70 2.67
C LYS A 4 22.08 8.87 3.06
N GLU A 5 21.70 10.08 3.48
CA GLU A 5 20.32 10.38 3.88
C GLU A 5 19.33 10.16 2.74
N THR A 6 19.68 10.66 1.55
CA THR A 6 18.98 10.44 0.29
C THR A 6 19.96 10.37 -0.88
N TRP A 7 19.46 9.96 -2.04
CA TRP A 7 20.23 9.87 -3.28
C TRP A 7 19.62 10.79 -4.36
N GLU A 8 20.44 11.23 -5.32
CA GLU A 8 19.96 11.84 -6.57
C GLU A 8 19.02 10.88 -7.31
N GLU A 9 18.10 11.41 -8.13
CA GLU A 9 17.05 10.65 -8.84
C GLU A 9 17.59 9.39 -9.54
N ARG A 10 18.69 9.50 -10.29
CA ARG A 10 19.33 8.39 -11.01
C ARG A 10 19.84 7.25 -10.12
N TYR A 11 19.95 7.48 -8.81
CA TYR A 11 20.45 6.53 -7.82
C TYR A 11 19.41 6.13 -6.78
N LEU A 12 18.13 6.50 -6.96
CA LEU A 12 17.05 6.14 -6.03
C LEU A 12 16.81 4.64 -5.88
N TYR A 13 17.45 3.78 -6.69
CA TYR A 13 17.44 2.33 -6.48
C TYR A 13 18.37 1.88 -5.32
N ARG A 14 19.22 2.77 -4.81
CA ARG A 14 20.14 2.50 -3.69
C ARG A 14 19.45 2.85 -2.37
N PHE A 15 19.57 1.97 -1.40
CA PHE A 15 19.02 2.22 -0.07
C PHE A 15 19.75 3.40 0.59
N SER A 16 18.94 4.32 1.10
CA SER A 16 19.35 5.49 1.89
C SER A 16 18.96 5.30 3.35
N VAL A 17 19.36 6.23 4.22
CA VAL A 17 18.92 6.21 5.64
C VAL A 17 17.39 6.30 5.73
N ILE A 18 16.76 7.17 4.92
CA ILE A 18 15.28 7.27 4.89
C ILE A 18 14.65 5.96 4.41
N ALA A 19 15.27 5.27 3.43
CA ALA A 19 14.79 3.97 2.98
C ALA A 19 14.89 2.89 4.08
N ALA A 20 15.94 2.94 4.91
CA ALA A 20 16.08 2.05 6.05
C ALA A 20 15.00 2.30 7.11
N ASP A 21 14.73 3.57 7.45
CA ASP A 21 13.65 3.95 8.38
C ASP A 21 12.27 3.51 7.85
N ALA A 22 12.00 3.77 6.56
CA ALA A 22 10.76 3.34 5.92
C ALA A 22 10.59 1.82 5.93
N PHE A 23 11.67 1.08 5.61
CA PHE A 23 11.65 -0.38 5.63
C PHE A 23 11.44 -0.94 7.04
N ALA A 24 12.15 -0.40 8.03
CA ALA A 24 12.01 -0.79 9.42
C ALA A 24 10.57 -0.56 9.90
N SER A 25 9.96 0.59 9.56
CA SER A 25 8.57 0.88 9.93
C SER A 25 7.59 -0.16 9.40
N ARG A 26 7.79 -0.64 8.16
CA ARG A 26 6.98 -1.70 7.55
C ARG A 26 7.17 -3.04 8.27
N VAL A 27 8.43 -3.41 8.55
CA VAL A 27 8.76 -4.66 9.23
C VAL A 27 8.17 -4.68 10.64
N HIS A 28 8.36 -3.63 11.43
CA HIS A 28 7.81 -3.53 12.77
C HIS A 28 6.28 -3.49 12.79
N LEU A 29 5.66 -2.81 11.81
CA LEU A 29 4.21 -2.85 11.63
C LEU A 29 3.72 -4.29 11.40
N TYR A 30 4.44 -5.08 10.60
CA TYR A 30 4.08 -6.47 10.32
C TYR A 30 4.33 -7.39 11.52
N MET A 31 5.28 -7.05 12.40
CA MET A 31 5.55 -7.75 13.65
C MET A 31 4.62 -7.37 14.79
N GLY A 32 3.78 -6.34 14.62
CA GLY A 32 2.94 -5.79 15.70
C GLY A 32 3.71 -4.99 16.76
N LYS A 33 4.92 -4.52 16.42
CA LYS A 33 5.76 -3.66 17.24
C LYS A 33 5.39 -2.20 16.99
N TRP A 34 4.31 -1.76 17.62
CA TRP A 34 3.63 -0.51 17.25
C TRP A 34 4.43 0.73 17.65
N GLU A 35 5.09 0.73 18.80
CA GLU A 35 5.96 1.81 19.25
C GLU A 35 7.11 2.04 18.28
N GLU A 36 7.83 0.99 17.90
CA GLU A 36 8.94 1.05 16.95
C GLU A 36 8.47 1.44 15.55
N ALA A 37 7.38 0.83 15.08
CA ALA A 37 6.80 1.17 13.78
C ALA A 37 6.40 2.65 13.68
N TYR A 38 5.79 3.19 14.74
CA TYR A 38 5.44 4.60 14.81
C TYR A 38 6.69 5.49 14.82
N ALA A 39 7.68 5.20 15.67
CA ALA A 39 8.89 6.00 15.79
C ALA A 39 9.68 6.06 14.46
N GLU A 40 9.83 4.93 13.78
CA GLU A 40 10.56 4.85 12.51
C GLU A 40 9.81 5.53 11.37
N ALA A 41 8.48 5.38 11.32
CA ALA A 41 7.67 6.09 10.34
C ALA A 41 7.76 7.61 10.55
N GLU A 42 7.68 8.09 11.79
CA GLU A 42 7.85 9.51 12.11
C GLU A 42 9.26 10.02 11.79
N ASN A 43 10.30 9.22 12.04
CA ASN A 43 11.69 9.55 11.66
C ASN A 43 11.85 9.70 10.15
N ALA A 44 11.26 8.80 9.37
CA ALA A 44 11.26 8.90 7.91
C ALA A 44 10.50 10.16 7.45
N LEU A 45 9.32 10.43 8.01
CA LEU A 45 8.48 11.59 7.66
C LEU A 45 9.11 12.93 8.07
N ALA A 46 9.90 12.97 9.15
CA ALA A 46 10.64 14.15 9.55
C ALA A 46 11.69 14.56 8.49
N LYS A 47 12.26 13.59 7.78
CA LYS A 47 13.25 13.81 6.72
C LYS A 47 12.62 13.99 5.34
N LYS A 48 11.52 13.28 5.07
CA LYS A 48 10.79 13.36 3.80
C LYS A 48 9.31 13.07 3.99
N SER A 49 8.47 14.08 3.79
CA SER A 49 7.02 14.03 4.01
C SER A 49 6.18 14.50 2.82
N SER A 50 6.81 14.86 1.70
CA SER A 50 6.12 15.32 0.49
C SER A 50 5.16 14.25 -0.05
N LEU A 51 3.99 14.70 -0.50
CA LEU A 51 2.94 13.88 -1.13
C LEU A 51 2.54 14.52 -2.45
N GLU A 52 2.30 13.70 -3.49
CA GLU A 52 1.70 14.19 -4.73
C GLU A 52 0.31 14.74 -4.45
N ASN A 53 0.04 15.98 -4.82
CA ASN A 53 -1.30 16.52 -4.72
C ASN A 53 -2.09 16.16 -5.98
N LEU A 54 -2.97 15.17 -5.91
CA LEU A 54 -3.73 14.72 -7.08
C LEU A 54 -4.75 15.73 -7.59
N ASN A 55 -4.98 16.83 -6.85
CA ASN A 55 -5.76 17.97 -7.30
C ASN A 55 -5.01 18.83 -8.34
N GLU A 56 -3.69 18.73 -8.42
CA GLU A 56 -2.90 19.47 -9.40
C GLU A 56 -2.90 18.76 -10.76
N ALA A 57 -3.02 19.54 -11.84
CA ALA A 57 -3.12 19.03 -13.20
C ALA A 57 -1.87 18.25 -13.65
N ASP A 58 -0.69 18.64 -13.16
CA ASP A 58 0.62 18.05 -13.47
C ASP A 58 1.06 17.00 -12.45
N SER A 59 0.19 16.63 -11.51
CA SER A 59 0.48 15.61 -10.49
C SER A 59 0.87 14.27 -11.11
N LYS A 60 2.01 13.74 -10.69
CA LYS A 60 2.49 12.43 -11.10
C LYS A 60 1.71 11.34 -10.37
N MET A 61 1.79 10.11 -10.88
CA MET A 61 1.26 8.99 -10.13
C MET A 61 2.17 8.70 -8.93
N PRO A 62 1.64 8.46 -7.71
CA PRO A 62 2.46 8.36 -6.49
C PRO A 62 3.56 7.29 -6.50
N ASN A 63 3.44 6.27 -7.35
CA ASN A 63 4.43 5.19 -7.47
C ASN A 63 5.39 5.35 -8.66
N GLU A 64 5.38 6.49 -9.34
CA GLU A 64 6.39 6.82 -10.37
C GLU A 64 7.70 7.20 -9.71
N TYR A 65 8.85 6.74 -10.21
CA TYR A 65 10.16 7.03 -9.59
C TYR A 65 10.49 8.53 -9.50
N GLN A 66 9.87 9.36 -10.33
CA GLN A 66 10.01 10.83 -10.33
C GLN A 66 8.95 11.55 -9.49
N SER A 67 8.05 10.82 -8.84
CA SER A 67 7.10 11.40 -7.91
C SER A 67 7.83 11.99 -6.70
N VAL A 68 7.29 13.09 -6.17
CA VAL A 68 7.82 13.69 -4.94
C VAL A 68 7.74 12.74 -3.73
N GLU A 69 6.96 11.65 -3.82
CA GLU A 69 6.78 10.66 -2.77
C GLU A 69 7.91 9.64 -2.65
N ILE A 70 8.71 9.45 -3.70
CA ILE A 70 9.61 8.29 -3.79
C ILE A 70 10.79 8.39 -2.83
N ILE A 71 10.94 7.37 -2.00
CA ILE A 71 12.09 7.19 -1.10
C ILE A 71 13.10 6.24 -1.74
N ASN A 72 12.65 5.14 -2.35
CA ASN A 72 13.49 4.16 -3.02
C ASN A 72 12.75 3.54 -4.22
N ALA A 73 13.42 3.46 -5.37
CA ALA A 73 12.88 3.03 -6.66
C ALA A 73 13.65 1.81 -7.21
N TYR A 74 13.72 0.73 -6.43
CA TYR A 74 14.40 -0.49 -6.83
C TYR A 74 13.43 -1.52 -7.44
N GLU A 75 12.33 -1.79 -6.76
CA GLU A 75 11.42 -2.89 -7.09
C GLU A 75 10.51 -2.58 -8.28
N GLN A 76 10.40 -3.55 -9.18
CA GLN A 76 9.42 -3.53 -10.26
C GLN A 76 8.30 -4.52 -9.92
N ILE A 77 7.20 -4.01 -9.37
CA ILE A 77 6.08 -4.83 -8.88
C ILE A 77 5.29 -5.49 -10.03
N GLN A 78 5.16 -4.80 -11.16
CA GLN A 78 4.48 -5.29 -12.35
C GLN A 78 5.44 -5.26 -13.54
N SER A 79 5.64 -6.42 -14.16
CA SER A 79 6.32 -6.53 -15.45
C SER A 79 5.31 -6.30 -16.59
N SER A 80 5.81 -6.12 -17.81
CA SER A 80 4.93 -6.03 -18.98
C SER A 80 4.12 -7.32 -19.19
N SER A 81 4.63 -8.50 -18.78
CA SER A 81 3.90 -9.76 -18.87
C SER A 81 2.80 -9.86 -17.83
N THR A 82 3.07 -9.50 -16.56
CA THR A 82 2.04 -9.54 -15.51
C THR A 82 0.95 -8.50 -15.79
N GLN A 83 1.33 -7.31 -16.24
CA GLN A 83 0.37 -6.25 -16.57
C GLN A 83 -0.62 -6.69 -17.66
N ARG A 84 -0.16 -7.38 -18.73
CA ARG A 84 -1.05 -7.90 -19.79
C ARG A 84 -1.89 -9.10 -19.35
N ALA A 85 -1.45 -9.82 -18.33
CA ALA A 85 -2.14 -11.00 -17.80
C ALA A 85 -3.17 -10.66 -16.71
N CYS A 86 -3.17 -9.43 -16.19
CA CYS A 86 -3.98 -9.04 -15.05
C CYS A 86 -4.96 -7.91 -15.39
N TRP A 87 -6.16 -8.00 -14.84
CA TRP A 87 -7.15 -6.93 -14.82
C TRP A 87 -7.36 -6.48 -13.37
N ALA A 88 -7.70 -5.20 -13.18
CA ALA A 88 -8.03 -4.69 -11.86
C ALA A 88 -9.28 -5.39 -11.31
N GLY A 89 -9.25 -5.74 -10.03
CA GLY A 89 -10.37 -6.37 -9.36
C GLY A 89 -11.54 -5.40 -9.21
N GLU A 90 -12.73 -5.80 -9.66
CA GLU A 90 -13.96 -5.01 -9.57
C GLU A 90 -14.29 -4.62 -8.12
N GLU A 91 -14.16 -5.56 -7.20
CA GLU A 91 -14.43 -5.34 -5.77
C GLU A 91 -13.49 -4.29 -5.16
N LEU A 92 -12.21 -4.27 -5.56
CA LEU A 92 -11.29 -3.21 -5.14
C LEU A 92 -11.74 -1.86 -5.72
N ARG A 93 -12.07 -1.82 -7.01
CA ARG A 93 -12.48 -0.59 -7.69
C ARG A 93 -13.75 0.02 -7.07
N LYS A 94 -14.70 -0.81 -6.60
CA LYS A 94 -15.92 -0.37 -5.90
C LYS A 94 -15.66 0.30 -4.55
N THR A 95 -14.47 0.14 -3.96
CA THR A 95 -14.14 0.78 -2.68
C THR A 95 -13.80 2.27 -2.78
N TYR A 96 -13.63 2.80 -4.01
CA TYR A 96 -13.30 4.19 -4.25
C TYR A 96 -14.57 5.03 -4.40
N ASP A 97 -14.57 6.23 -3.82
CA ASP A 97 -15.62 7.22 -4.05
C ASP A 97 -15.57 7.67 -5.52
N THR A 98 -16.64 7.45 -6.27
CA THR A 98 -16.71 7.76 -7.71
C THR A 98 -16.75 9.25 -8.02
N ALA A 99 -17.20 10.06 -7.07
CA ALA A 99 -17.31 11.51 -7.22
C ALA A 99 -16.04 12.22 -6.75
N ASN A 100 -15.48 11.78 -5.63
CA ASN A 100 -14.48 12.58 -4.91
C ASN A 100 -13.09 11.92 -4.76
N ASP A 101 -12.92 10.63 -5.06
CA ASP A 101 -11.59 9.98 -4.98
C ASP A 101 -10.85 10.12 -6.31
N LEU A 102 -9.83 10.97 -6.35
CA LEU A 102 -9.07 11.28 -7.57
C LEU A 102 -8.21 10.08 -8.02
N ARG A 103 -7.96 9.11 -7.14
CA ARG A 103 -7.24 7.89 -7.48
C ARG A 103 -8.03 7.00 -8.42
N LEU A 104 -9.36 7.03 -8.38
CA LEU A 104 -10.16 6.15 -9.23
C LEU A 104 -9.87 6.37 -10.71
N LYS A 105 -9.75 7.63 -11.15
CA LYS A 105 -9.42 7.98 -12.54
C LYS A 105 -7.94 7.81 -12.87
N LYS A 106 -7.05 7.86 -11.88
CA LYS A 106 -5.60 7.72 -12.08
C LYS A 106 -5.11 6.28 -12.00
N TYR A 107 -5.70 5.43 -11.17
CA TYR A 107 -5.18 4.09 -10.85
C TYR A 107 -5.76 2.99 -11.76
N PHE A 108 -6.88 3.28 -12.41
CA PHE A 108 -7.60 2.37 -13.29
C PHE A 108 -7.72 3.03 -14.66
N GLY A 109 -7.38 2.29 -15.73
CA GLY A 109 -7.62 2.73 -17.10
C GLY A 109 -9.03 2.40 -17.56
N GLU A 110 -9.33 2.63 -18.84
CA GLU A 110 -10.65 2.38 -19.41
C GLU A 110 -11.04 0.89 -19.40
N PRO A 111 -12.34 0.57 -19.24
CA PRO A 111 -12.82 -0.80 -19.28
C PRO A 111 -12.72 -1.36 -20.70
N ASN A 112 -12.40 -2.65 -20.80
CA ASN A 112 -12.52 -3.40 -22.04
C ASN A 112 -14.00 -3.76 -22.33
N LYS A 113 -14.26 -4.48 -23.42
CA LYS A 113 -15.61 -4.92 -23.82
C LYS A 113 -16.33 -5.80 -22.78
N ASP A 114 -15.58 -6.43 -21.88
CA ASP A 114 -16.11 -7.28 -20.80
C ASP A 114 -16.26 -6.49 -19.47
N GLY A 115 -16.09 -5.17 -19.48
CA GLY A 115 -16.15 -4.33 -18.28
C GLY A 115 -14.93 -4.44 -17.36
N LYS A 116 -13.83 -5.03 -17.82
CA LYS A 116 -12.59 -5.19 -17.02
C LYS A 116 -11.69 -3.97 -17.20
N TYR A 117 -11.23 -3.41 -16.09
CA TYR A 117 -10.41 -2.20 -16.05
C TYR A 117 -8.91 -2.54 -16.06
N SER A 118 -8.13 -1.87 -16.90
CA SER A 118 -6.67 -2.01 -16.89
C SER A 118 -6.07 -1.34 -15.66
N ILE A 119 -4.88 -1.80 -15.26
CA ILE A 119 -4.11 -1.21 -14.16
C ILE A 119 -3.29 -0.06 -14.73
N ALA A 120 -3.56 1.17 -14.29
CA ALA A 120 -2.83 2.35 -14.76
C ALA A 120 -1.53 2.56 -13.99
N LYS A 121 -1.41 2.08 -12.74
CA LYS A 121 -0.20 2.18 -11.89
C LYS A 121 1.02 1.38 -12.37
N ALA A 122 0.98 0.86 -13.59
CA ALA A 122 2.09 0.19 -14.24
C ALA A 122 1.89 0.26 -15.77
N ASP A 123 2.97 0.37 -16.53
CA ASP A 123 3.00 0.25 -18.00
C ASP A 123 4.03 -0.79 -18.51
N GLY A 124 4.61 -1.55 -17.58
CA GLY A 124 5.68 -2.51 -17.86
C GLY A 124 7.07 -1.87 -18.03
N SER A 125 7.19 -0.55 -17.96
CA SER A 125 8.47 0.17 -17.98
C SER A 125 9.07 0.32 -16.56
N SER A 126 10.30 0.84 -16.50
CA SER A 126 10.96 1.19 -15.23
C SER A 126 10.37 2.43 -14.55
N LYS A 127 9.43 3.15 -15.20
CA LYS A 127 8.78 4.35 -14.68
C LYS A 127 8.12 4.12 -13.31
N TYR A 128 7.58 2.94 -13.09
CA TYR A 128 6.83 2.58 -11.88
C TYR A 128 7.63 1.75 -10.88
N ARG A 129 8.97 1.85 -10.91
CA ARG A 129 9.80 1.26 -9.88
C ARG A 129 9.60 2.00 -8.56
N CYS A 130 9.12 1.28 -7.56
CA CYS A 130 8.77 1.82 -6.25
C CYS A 130 8.96 0.71 -5.21
N SER A 131 9.84 0.94 -4.25
CA SER A 131 10.01 0.07 -3.07
C SER A 131 9.46 0.71 -1.82
N PHE A 132 9.74 2.01 -1.62
CA PHE A 132 9.26 2.79 -0.50
C PHE A 132 8.86 4.17 -1.00
N ARG A 133 7.72 4.65 -0.53
CA ARG A 133 7.24 6.02 -0.80
C ARG A 133 6.50 6.57 0.41
N THR A 134 6.48 7.89 0.53
CA THR A 134 5.94 8.57 1.72
C THR A 134 4.49 8.20 2.00
N GLY A 135 3.62 8.05 0.99
CA GLY A 135 2.22 7.65 1.21
C GLY A 135 2.05 6.34 2.00
N GLU A 136 2.95 5.37 1.82
CA GLU A 136 2.98 4.16 2.66
C GLU A 136 3.38 4.50 4.10
N VAL A 137 4.42 5.32 4.28
CA VAL A 137 4.95 5.69 5.59
C VAL A 137 3.92 6.47 6.41
N TYR A 138 3.13 7.34 5.79
CA TYR A 138 1.98 8.00 6.42
C TYR A 138 0.97 6.98 6.97
N LEU A 139 0.68 5.93 6.20
CA LEU A 139 -0.26 4.88 6.61
C LEU A 139 0.33 3.97 7.70
N ASN A 140 1.64 3.71 7.65
CA ASN A 140 2.34 2.99 8.73
C ASN A 140 2.25 3.77 10.05
N ALA A 141 2.55 5.09 10.00
CA ALA A 141 2.43 5.97 11.16
C ALA A 141 0.99 6.04 11.68
N ALA A 142 0.00 6.19 10.78
CA ALA A 142 -1.40 6.26 11.16
C ALA A 142 -1.87 4.97 11.85
N GLU A 143 -1.56 3.81 11.27
CA GLU A 143 -1.96 2.52 11.84
C GLU A 143 -1.29 2.27 13.19
N ALA A 144 0.02 2.48 13.28
CA ALA A 144 0.77 2.27 14.52
C ALA A 144 0.25 3.21 15.63
N ALA A 145 0.02 4.49 15.32
CA ALA A 145 -0.58 5.44 16.27
C ALA A 145 -1.96 4.98 16.76
N ALA A 146 -2.84 4.54 15.86
CA ALA A 146 -4.17 4.05 16.24
C ALA A 146 -4.07 2.79 17.13
N ARG A 147 -3.16 1.87 16.82
CA ARG A 147 -2.88 0.68 17.64
C ARG A 147 -2.42 1.04 19.05
N LEU A 148 -1.64 2.11 19.18
CA LEU A 148 -1.19 2.70 20.46
C LEU A 148 -2.23 3.58 21.16
N ASN A 149 -3.47 3.66 20.64
CA ASN A 149 -4.52 4.54 21.14
C ASN A 149 -4.17 6.05 21.07
N LYS A 150 -3.21 6.43 20.22
CA LYS A 150 -2.85 7.81 19.87
C LYS A 150 -3.73 8.32 18.74
N LEU A 151 -5.03 8.42 19.00
CA LEU A 151 -6.04 8.66 17.97
C LEU A 151 -5.90 10.04 17.28
N PRO A 152 -5.56 11.15 17.97
CA PRO A 152 -5.31 12.43 17.31
C PRO A 152 -4.17 12.36 16.28
N GLU A 153 -3.08 11.69 16.61
CA GLU A 153 -1.91 11.49 15.76
C GLU A 153 -2.25 10.60 14.56
N ALA A 154 -2.99 9.52 14.79
CA ALA A 154 -3.47 8.64 13.74
C ALA A 154 -4.34 9.38 12.71
N ARG A 155 -5.33 10.16 13.18
CA ARG A 155 -6.19 10.97 12.31
C ARG A 155 -5.39 12.02 11.55
N LYS A 156 -4.44 12.69 12.21
CA LYS A 156 -3.58 13.69 11.56
C LYS A 156 -2.85 13.09 10.37
N ARG A 157 -2.18 11.94 10.53
CA ARG A 157 -1.43 11.29 9.46
C ARG A 157 -2.34 10.81 8.32
N LEU A 158 -3.48 10.23 8.65
CA LEU A 158 -4.45 9.79 7.65
C LEU A 158 -5.01 10.97 6.84
N LEU A 159 -5.38 12.08 7.51
CA LEU A 159 -5.94 13.26 6.87
C LEU A 159 -4.92 13.98 5.97
N GLN A 160 -3.66 14.03 6.37
CA GLN A 160 -2.58 14.58 5.53
C GLN A 160 -2.46 13.84 4.20
N LEU A 161 -2.64 12.51 4.19
CA LEU A 161 -2.71 11.74 2.95
C LEU A 161 -4.01 12.04 2.19
N MET A 162 -5.16 11.93 2.85
CA MET A 162 -6.47 12.10 2.20
C MET A 162 -6.65 13.48 1.55
N GLU A 163 -6.13 14.54 2.14
CA GLU A 163 -6.16 15.90 1.57
C GLU A 163 -5.53 15.94 0.16
N LYS A 164 -4.58 15.06 -0.12
CA LYS A 164 -3.87 14.96 -1.40
C LYS A 164 -4.48 13.97 -2.37
N ARG A 165 -5.48 13.17 -1.96
CA ARG A 165 -6.10 12.10 -2.76
C ARG A 165 -7.55 12.38 -3.15
N TYR A 166 -8.24 13.16 -2.33
CA TYR A 166 -9.63 13.51 -2.55
C TYR A 166 -9.77 14.94 -3.08
N THR A 167 -10.88 15.23 -3.75
CA THR A 167 -11.32 16.61 -4.01
C THR A 167 -11.48 17.37 -2.68
N PRO A 168 -11.46 18.71 -2.67
CA PRO A 168 -11.71 19.49 -1.47
C PRO A 168 -13.02 19.09 -0.75
N GLU A 169 -14.08 18.82 -1.52
CA GLU A 169 -15.36 18.35 -1.00
C GLU A 169 -15.26 16.97 -0.36
N GLY A 170 -14.60 16.02 -1.04
CA GLY A 170 -14.37 14.67 -0.51
C GLY A 170 -13.51 14.67 0.75
N TYR A 171 -12.47 15.50 0.78
CA TYR A 171 -11.62 15.65 1.96
C TYR A 171 -12.41 16.20 3.15
N ALA A 172 -13.26 17.21 2.95
CA ALA A 172 -14.12 17.73 4.01
C ALA A 172 -15.08 16.66 4.57
N GLN A 173 -15.66 15.82 3.69
CA GLN A 173 -16.50 14.69 4.10
C GLN A 173 -15.71 13.64 4.90
N LYS A 174 -14.51 13.26 4.43
CA LYS A 174 -13.62 12.33 5.12
C LYS A 174 -13.20 12.86 6.49
N LYS A 175 -12.81 14.14 6.57
CA LYS A 175 -12.46 14.81 7.83
C LYS A 175 -13.59 14.78 8.85
N LYS A 176 -14.82 15.05 8.41
CA LYS A 176 -16.00 14.97 9.29
C LYS A 176 -16.26 13.53 9.76
N ALA A 177 -16.16 12.55 8.87
CA ALA A 177 -16.38 11.14 9.21
C ALA A 177 -15.37 10.63 10.25
N LEU A 178 -14.11 11.09 10.17
CA LEU A 178 -13.03 10.67 11.05
C LEU A 178 -13.13 11.22 12.49
N ASP A 179 -13.78 12.36 12.69
CA ASP A 179 -13.80 13.10 13.98
C ASP A 179 -14.40 12.29 15.15
N GLY A 180 -15.32 11.37 14.85
CA GLY A 180 -15.99 10.51 15.85
C GLY A 180 -15.50 9.07 15.94
N MET A 181 -14.70 8.59 14.98
CA MET A 181 -14.33 7.17 14.89
C MET A 181 -13.54 6.74 16.11
N GLN A 182 -13.97 5.67 16.77
CA GLN A 182 -13.20 5.08 17.86
C GLN A 182 -12.03 4.25 17.32
N ARG A 183 -11.16 3.78 18.21
CA ARG A 183 -9.90 3.08 17.85
C ARG A 183 -10.08 2.02 16.76
N ASP A 184 -11.03 1.11 16.92
CA ASP A 184 -11.20 -0.02 15.99
C ASP A 184 -11.79 0.42 14.65
N GLU A 185 -12.71 1.38 14.65
CA GLU A 185 -13.27 1.99 13.42
C GLU A 185 -12.18 2.75 12.66
N LEU A 186 -11.33 3.49 13.37
CA LEU A 186 -10.22 4.23 12.79
C LEU A 186 -9.17 3.28 12.19
N ILE A 187 -8.80 2.20 12.90
CA ILE A 187 -7.91 1.17 12.36
C ILE A 187 -8.50 0.57 11.08
N LYS A 188 -9.80 0.27 11.07
CA LYS A 188 -10.48 -0.23 9.87
C LYS A 188 -10.39 0.76 8.70
N GLU A 189 -10.71 2.05 8.93
CA GLU A 189 -10.62 3.07 7.88
C GLU A 189 -9.17 3.24 7.37
N ILE A 190 -8.16 3.15 8.25
CA ILE A 190 -6.75 3.20 7.85
C ILE A 190 -6.39 2.01 6.95
N LEU A 191 -6.84 0.79 7.29
CA LEU A 191 -6.59 -0.41 6.46
C LEU A 191 -7.31 -0.34 5.11
N ASP A 192 -8.52 0.22 5.09
CA ASP A 192 -9.29 0.44 3.86
C ASP A 192 -8.63 1.51 2.99
N GLU A 193 -8.14 2.60 3.60
CA GLU A 193 -7.38 3.65 2.90
C GLU A 193 -6.05 3.12 2.38
N ARG A 194 -5.36 2.27 3.15
CA ARG A 194 -4.14 1.60 2.72
C ARG A 194 -4.36 0.69 1.53
N ALA A 195 -5.49 -0.01 1.47
CA ALA A 195 -5.86 -0.86 0.33
C ALA A 195 -6.10 -0.03 -0.95
N ARG A 196 -6.71 1.14 -0.83
CA ARG A 196 -6.90 2.08 -1.96
C ARG A 196 -5.58 2.71 -2.38
N GLU A 197 -4.82 3.25 -1.43
CA GLU A 197 -3.59 3.98 -1.68
C GLU A 197 -2.51 3.11 -2.34
N LEU A 198 -2.28 1.90 -1.80
CA LEU A 198 -1.22 0.98 -2.22
C LEU A 198 -1.70 -0.09 -3.21
N ALA A 199 -2.84 0.16 -3.87
CA ALA A 199 -3.34 -0.71 -4.91
C ALA A 199 -2.25 -0.96 -5.97
N PHE A 200 -2.08 -2.23 -6.35
CA PHE A 200 -1.13 -2.70 -7.37
C PHE A 200 0.35 -2.58 -7.00
N GLU A 201 0.68 -2.26 -5.75
CA GLU A 201 2.07 -2.12 -5.26
C GLU A 201 2.53 -3.31 -4.40
N GLY A 202 1.80 -4.43 -4.40
CA GLY A 202 2.23 -5.67 -3.75
C GLY A 202 1.92 -5.78 -2.24
N HIS A 203 1.22 -4.81 -1.65
CA HIS A 203 0.97 -4.78 -0.20
C HIS A 203 -0.22 -5.64 0.26
N ARG A 204 -1.30 -5.71 -0.54
CA ARG A 204 -2.61 -6.18 -0.08
C ARG A 204 -2.59 -7.60 0.52
N TRP A 205 -1.86 -8.54 -0.08
CA TRP A 205 -1.77 -9.90 0.45
C TRP A 205 -1.17 -9.93 1.86
N PHE A 206 -0.10 -9.17 2.09
CA PHE A 206 0.55 -9.09 3.40
C PHE A 206 -0.32 -8.38 4.43
N ASP A 207 -1.05 -7.33 4.03
CA ASP A 207 -2.02 -6.67 4.91
C ASP A 207 -3.14 -7.63 5.33
N LEU A 208 -3.71 -8.40 4.40
CA LEU A 208 -4.71 -9.42 4.73
C LEU A 208 -4.13 -10.49 5.66
N ARG A 209 -2.93 -11.00 5.37
CA ARG A 209 -2.26 -12.03 6.17
C ARG A 209 -1.99 -11.61 7.61
N ARG A 210 -1.53 -10.37 7.82
CA ARG A 210 -1.17 -9.87 9.16
C ARG A 210 -2.38 -9.38 9.96
N THR A 211 -3.52 -9.13 9.31
CA THR A 211 -4.72 -8.58 9.97
C THR A 211 -5.88 -9.57 9.98
N THR A 212 -6.76 -9.50 8.98
CA THR A 212 -8.11 -10.09 9.02
C THR A 212 -8.18 -11.50 8.46
N ARG A 213 -7.21 -11.92 7.62
CA ARG A 213 -7.17 -13.21 6.93
C ARG A 213 -8.56 -13.69 6.49
N PRO A 214 -9.31 -12.87 5.72
CA PRO A 214 -10.72 -13.12 5.45
C PRO A 214 -10.92 -14.39 4.63
N LYS A 215 -12.13 -14.93 4.64
CA LYS A 215 -12.50 -15.94 3.65
C LYS A 215 -12.44 -15.33 2.24
N MET A 216 -11.83 -16.04 1.29
CA MET A 216 -11.79 -15.66 -0.12
C MET A 216 -12.30 -16.77 -1.01
N GLU A 217 -13.13 -16.41 -1.98
CA GLU A 217 -13.70 -17.35 -2.95
C GLU A 217 -13.43 -16.88 -4.38
N LYS A 218 -13.01 -17.80 -5.25
CA LYS A 218 -12.83 -17.53 -6.68
C LYS A 218 -13.30 -18.73 -7.48
N THR A 219 -14.10 -18.48 -8.51
CA THR A 219 -14.45 -19.51 -9.50
C THR A 219 -13.57 -19.31 -10.74
N LEU A 220 -12.87 -20.37 -11.15
CA LEU A 220 -12.08 -20.44 -12.39
C LEU A 220 -12.53 -21.69 -13.14
N GLU A 221 -12.90 -21.57 -14.42
CA GLU A 221 -13.30 -22.71 -15.28
C GLU A 221 -14.34 -23.63 -14.61
N ASN A 222 -15.38 -23.04 -14.03
CA ASN A 222 -16.44 -23.73 -13.27
C ASN A 222 -15.99 -24.44 -11.98
N LYS A 223 -14.72 -24.30 -11.57
CA LYS A 223 -14.19 -24.82 -10.30
C LYS A 223 -14.13 -23.70 -9.26
N LYS A 224 -14.75 -23.94 -8.11
CA LYS A 224 -14.70 -23.03 -6.95
C LYS A 224 -13.45 -23.30 -6.11
N PHE A 225 -12.66 -22.26 -5.89
CA PHE A 225 -11.53 -22.24 -4.97
C PHE A 225 -11.90 -21.41 -3.75
N VAL A 226 -11.68 -21.97 -2.56
CA VAL A 226 -11.99 -21.31 -1.29
C VAL A 226 -10.75 -21.32 -0.41
N LEU A 227 -10.39 -20.14 0.06
CA LEU A 227 -9.50 -19.94 1.19
C LEU A 227 -10.39 -19.60 2.39
N GLN A 228 -10.38 -20.41 3.44
CA GLN A 228 -11.19 -20.11 4.62
C GLN A 228 -10.62 -18.92 5.38
N GLN A 229 -11.40 -18.37 6.31
CA GLN A 229 -10.86 -17.39 7.24
C GLN A 229 -9.76 -18.05 8.09
N ASP A 230 -8.66 -17.33 8.32
CA ASP A 230 -7.49 -17.80 9.08
C ASP A 230 -6.82 -19.09 8.52
N ASP A 231 -7.08 -19.42 7.25
CA ASP A 231 -6.54 -20.62 6.61
C ASP A 231 -5.00 -20.60 6.57
N PRO A 232 -4.31 -21.71 6.89
CA PRO A 232 -2.84 -21.76 6.90
C PRO A 232 -2.20 -21.40 5.55
N ARG A 233 -2.95 -21.55 4.43
CA ARG A 233 -2.48 -21.20 3.08
C ARG A 233 -2.34 -19.69 2.84
N TYR A 234 -2.65 -18.85 3.84
CA TYR A 234 -2.16 -17.46 3.87
C TYR A 234 -0.63 -17.36 3.93
N THR A 235 0.05 -18.43 4.38
CA THR A 235 1.50 -18.58 4.30
C THR A 235 1.85 -19.59 3.21
N LEU A 236 2.78 -19.22 2.33
CA LEU A 236 3.28 -20.13 1.30
C LEU A 236 4.00 -21.30 1.96
N ARG A 237 3.71 -22.52 1.50
CA ARG A 237 4.42 -23.72 1.92
C ARG A 237 5.85 -23.68 1.41
N LEU A 238 6.76 -24.28 2.17
CA LEU A 238 8.12 -24.55 1.73
C LEU A 238 8.09 -25.37 0.43
N PRO A 239 9.00 -25.09 -0.52
CA PRO A 239 9.13 -25.90 -1.72
C PRO A 239 9.33 -27.37 -1.38
N VAL A 240 8.66 -28.26 -2.12
CA VAL A 240 8.74 -29.71 -1.91
C VAL A 240 10.19 -30.20 -1.94
N SER A 241 10.99 -29.69 -2.89
CA SER A 241 12.42 -30.00 -2.98
C SER A 241 13.21 -29.63 -1.73
N ALA A 242 12.83 -28.57 -1.01
CA ALA A 242 13.49 -28.18 0.23
C ALA A 242 13.14 -29.14 1.39
N THR A 243 11.87 -29.55 1.48
CA THR A 243 11.43 -30.52 2.51
C THR A 243 11.92 -31.94 2.23
N GLU A 244 12.08 -32.32 0.97
CA GLU A 244 12.66 -33.62 0.59
C GLU A 244 14.16 -33.68 0.86
N ALA A 245 14.89 -32.59 0.58
CA ALA A 245 16.34 -32.51 0.79
C ALA A 245 16.73 -32.39 2.27
N ASN A 246 15.82 -31.94 3.13
CA ASN A 246 16.06 -31.82 4.57
C ASN A 246 14.84 -32.32 5.37
N PRO A 247 14.88 -33.57 5.85
CA PRO A 247 13.80 -34.16 6.64
C PRO A 247 13.46 -33.42 7.95
N GLY A 248 14.33 -32.51 8.42
CA GLY A 248 14.07 -31.66 9.58
C GLY A 248 13.27 -30.38 9.27
N LEU A 249 13.03 -30.06 7.99
CA LEU A 249 12.17 -28.94 7.57
C LEU A 249 10.71 -29.40 7.52
N LEU A 250 9.93 -28.98 8.51
CA LEU A 250 8.48 -29.20 8.54
C LEU A 250 7.74 -27.97 7.98
N ASN A 251 6.65 -28.24 7.26
CA ASN A 251 5.71 -27.24 6.72
C ASN A 251 4.67 -26.82 7.76
#